data_AF-A0A4J1X2Y8-F1
#
_entry.id   AF-A0A4J1X2Y8-F1
#
_cell.length_a   1.000
_cell.length_b   1.000
_cell.length_c   1.000
_cell.angle_alpha   90.00
_cell.angle_beta   90.00
_cell.angle_gamma   90.00
#
_symmetry.space_group_name_H-M   'P 1'
#
loop_
_entity.id
_entity.type
_entity.pdbx_description
1 polymer ?
#
loop_
_entity_poly.entity_id
_entity_poly.type
_entity_poly.pdbx_seq_one_letter_code
_entity_poly.pdbx_strand_id
1 'polypeptide(L)'
;MDNIVATKKVTININGLISKETVQKAVADNVKDSIDVPAAYLEKAKGEGPFTAGVNHVIPYELFAGDGMLTRLLLKASDKAPWSDNGDAKNPALSPLGENVKTKGQYFYQVALDGNVAGKEKQALIDQFRANGTQTYSATVNVYGNKDGKPDLDNIVATKKVTININGLISKETVQKAVADNVKDSIDVPAAYLEKAKGEGPFTAGVNHVIPYELFAGDGMLTRLLLKASDKAPWSDNGDAKNPALSPLGENVKTKGQYFYQVALDGNVAGKEKQALIDQFRANGTQTYSATVNVYGNKDGKPDLDNIVATKKVTIKINVKETSDTANGSLSPSNSGSGVTPMNHNHATGTTDSMPADTMTSSTNTMAGENMVASANKMSDTMMSEDKAMLPNTGEAQTSMASIGFLGLALAGLLGGLGLKNKKEEN
;
A
#
# COMPACT_ATOMS: atom_id res chain seq x y z
N MET A 1 -63.08 -36.24 -18.73
CA MET A 1 -61.83 -35.87 -19.40
C MET A 1 -61.73 -34.36 -19.32
N ASP A 2 -60.74 -33.86 -18.59
CA ASP A 2 -60.59 -32.42 -18.34
C ASP A 2 -59.95 -31.73 -19.55
N ASN A 3 -60.68 -30.79 -20.17
CA ASN A 3 -60.23 -29.96 -21.28
C ASN A 3 -59.33 -28.80 -20.77
N ILE A 4 -58.09 -29.11 -20.38
CA ILE A 4 -57.08 -28.09 -20.10
C ILE A 4 -56.45 -27.65 -21.43
N VAL A 5 -56.63 -26.37 -21.78
CA VAL A 5 -56.24 -25.82 -23.10
C VAL A 5 -54.84 -25.18 -23.10
N ALA A 6 -54.30 -24.83 -21.93
CA ALA A 6 -52.91 -24.37 -21.76
C ALA A 6 -52.47 -24.45 -20.29
N THR A 7 -51.20 -24.79 -20.06
CA THR A 7 -50.57 -24.80 -18.73
C THR A 7 -49.27 -24.02 -18.79
N LYS A 8 -49.09 -23.05 -17.89
CA LYS A 8 -47.81 -22.35 -17.70
C LYS A 8 -47.25 -22.71 -16.33
N LYS A 9 -46.05 -23.30 -16.31
CA LYS A 9 -45.31 -23.49 -15.06
C LYS A 9 -44.79 -22.13 -14.59
N VAL A 10 -45.14 -21.75 -13.37
CA VAL A 10 -44.64 -20.54 -12.70
C VAL A 10 -43.77 -20.98 -11.54
N THR A 11 -42.55 -20.46 -11.48
CA THR A 11 -41.66 -20.62 -10.33
C THR A 11 -41.84 -19.42 -9.42
N ILE A 12 -42.26 -19.65 -8.17
CA ILE A 12 -42.41 -18.62 -7.14
C ILE A 12 -41.24 -18.75 -6.17
N ASN A 13 -40.44 -17.69 -6.04
CA ASN A 13 -39.37 -17.61 -5.07
C ASN A 13 -39.83 -16.76 -3.88
N ILE A 14 -39.92 -17.36 -2.68
CA ILE A 14 -40.29 -16.67 -1.44
C ILE A 14 -39.02 -16.36 -0.66
N ASN A 15 -38.78 -15.08 -0.35
CA ASN A 15 -37.67 -14.68 0.52
C ASN A 15 -38.08 -14.83 1.99
N GLY A 16 -37.15 -15.26 2.85
CA GLY A 16 -37.37 -15.30 4.30
C GLY A 16 -37.48 -13.88 4.90
N LEU A 17 -38.27 -13.76 5.97
CA LEU A 17 -38.40 -12.49 6.70
C LEU A 17 -37.16 -12.29 7.59
N ILE A 18 -36.52 -11.12 7.48
CA ILE A 18 -35.40 -10.73 8.34
C ILE A 18 -35.94 -9.85 9.47
N SER A 19 -35.64 -10.19 10.73
CA SER A 19 -36.16 -9.45 11.88
C SER A 19 -35.50 -8.09 12.04
N LYS A 20 -36.20 -7.15 12.70
CA LYS A 20 -35.66 -5.81 13.00
C LYS A 20 -34.39 -5.90 13.84
N GLU A 21 -34.37 -6.82 14.80
CA GLU A 21 -33.24 -7.05 15.71
C GLU A 21 -32.01 -7.55 14.95
N THR A 22 -32.19 -8.43 13.96
CA THR A 22 -31.09 -8.87 13.09
C THR A 22 -30.50 -7.69 12.30
N VAL A 23 -31.36 -6.81 11.75
CA VAL A 23 -30.92 -5.62 11.02
C VAL A 23 -30.18 -4.64 11.93
N GLN A 24 -30.71 -4.36 13.12
CA GLN A 24 -30.06 -3.51 14.12
C GLN A 24 -28.67 -3.99 14.48
N LYS A 25 -28.54 -5.28 14.80
CA LYS A 25 -27.26 -5.91 15.12
C LYS A 25 -26.29 -5.82 13.95
N ALA A 26 -26.74 -6.14 12.74
CA ALA A 26 -25.91 -6.07 11.54
C ALA A 26 -25.38 -4.67 11.25
N VAL A 27 -26.21 -3.62 11.42
CA VAL A 27 -25.79 -2.23 11.25
C VAL A 27 -24.77 -1.84 12.32
N ALA A 28 -25.02 -2.18 13.59
CA ALA A 28 -24.10 -1.88 14.67
C ALA A 28 -22.72 -2.55 14.47
N ASP A 29 -22.73 -3.84 14.12
CA ASP A 29 -21.53 -4.67 14.08
C ASP A 29 -20.72 -4.50 12.79
N ASN A 30 -21.38 -4.30 11.63
CA ASN A 30 -20.72 -4.43 10.32
C ASN A 30 -20.52 -3.11 9.58
N VAL A 31 -21.17 -2.03 10.00
CA VAL A 31 -20.86 -0.67 9.52
C VAL A 31 -19.68 -0.12 10.32
N LYS A 32 -18.71 0.49 9.66
CA LYS A 32 -17.54 1.14 10.27
C LYS A 32 -17.95 2.45 10.94
N ASP A 33 -17.20 2.87 11.95
CA ASP A 33 -17.44 4.16 12.63
C ASP A 33 -16.87 5.33 11.81
N SER A 34 -15.84 5.07 10.99
CA SER A 34 -15.32 6.05 10.05
C SER A 34 -14.80 5.40 8.78
N ILE A 35 -14.76 6.19 7.71
CA ILE A 35 -14.14 5.84 6.43
C ILE A 35 -13.24 6.96 5.94
N ASP A 36 -12.24 6.59 5.16
CA ASP A 36 -11.34 7.51 4.49
C ASP A 36 -11.38 7.24 3.00
N VAL A 37 -11.91 8.20 2.24
CA VAL A 37 -12.28 8.05 0.83
C VAL A 37 -11.13 8.57 -0.03
N PRO A 38 -10.48 7.71 -0.84
CA PRO A 38 -9.42 8.10 -1.75
C PRO A 38 -9.86 9.21 -2.70
N ALA A 39 -8.95 10.15 -2.99
CA ALA A 39 -9.21 11.24 -3.91
C ALA A 39 -9.53 10.75 -5.34
N ALA A 40 -8.91 9.64 -5.78
CA ALA A 40 -9.20 9.03 -7.08
C ALA A 40 -10.69 8.67 -7.27
N TYR A 41 -11.39 8.26 -6.21
CA TYR A 41 -12.80 7.89 -6.32
C TYR A 41 -13.66 9.14 -6.62
N LEU A 42 -13.32 10.28 -6.02
CA LEU A 42 -13.98 11.57 -6.31
C LEU A 42 -13.59 12.11 -7.70
N GLU A 43 -12.38 11.83 -8.16
CA GLU A 43 -11.90 12.25 -9.49
C GLU A 43 -12.76 11.63 -10.60
N LYS A 44 -13.08 10.33 -10.48
CA LYS A 44 -13.87 9.59 -11.47
C LYS A 44 -15.38 9.71 -11.28
N ALA A 45 -15.85 10.20 -10.12
CA ALA A 45 -17.26 10.32 -9.82
C ALA A 45 -18.01 11.25 -10.81
N LYS A 46 -19.20 10.81 -11.22
CA LYS A 46 -20.13 11.57 -12.08
C LYS A 46 -21.54 11.51 -11.47
N GLY A 47 -22.36 12.52 -11.70
CA GLY A 47 -23.71 12.60 -11.13
C GLY A 47 -24.67 11.48 -11.56
N GLU A 48 -24.47 10.92 -12.75
CA GLU A 48 -25.20 9.73 -13.23
C GLU A 48 -24.58 8.41 -12.75
N GLY A 49 -23.37 8.46 -12.18
CA GLY A 49 -22.64 7.31 -11.69
C GLY A 49 -23.07 6.86 -10.28
N PRO A 50 -22.54 5.72 -9.81
CA PRO A 50 -22.98 5.10 -8.56
C PRO A 50 -22.44 5.79 -7.31
N PHE A 51 -21.42 6.65 -7.42
CA PHE A 51 -20.65 7.16 -6.28
C PHE A 51 -21.51 7.70 -5.14
N THR A 52 -22.54 8.50 -5.44
CA THR A 52 -23.42 9.10 -4.43
C THR A 52 -24.72 8.31 -4.18
N ALA A 53 -24.89 7.12 -4.76
CA ALA A 53 -26.09 6.31 -4.57
C ALA A 53 -26.28 5.96 -3.07
N GLY A 54 -27.51 6.07 -2.57
CA GLY A 54 -27.86 5.95 -1.15
C GLY A 54 -27.39 7.10 -0.25
N VAL A 55 -26.76 8.15 -0.78
CA VAL A 55 -26.29 9.32 -0.01
C VAL A 55 -27.28 10.47 -0.14
N ASN A 56 -27.75 10.99 0.99
CA ASN A 56 -28.86 11.96 1.12
C ASN A 56 -30.20 11.51 0.54
N HIS A 57 -30.29 10.34 -0.08
CA HIS A 57 -31.52 9.75 -0.60
C HIS A 57 -31.71 8.31 -0.16
N VAL A 58 -32.96 7.89 -0.07
CA VAL A 58 -33.33 6.55 0.36
C VAL A 58 -33.34 5.59 -0.83
N ILE A 59 -32.70 4.42 -0.67
CA ILE A 59 -32.68 3.34 -1.66
C ILE A 59 -33.14 2.01 -1.05
N PRO A 60 -33.64 1.06 -1.86
CA PRO A 60 -33.85 -0.31 -1.40
C PRO A 60 -32.59 -0.91 -0.81
N TYR A 61 -32.72 -1.65 0.30
CA TYR A 61 -31.58 -2.21 1.03
C TYR A 61 -30.69 -3.11 0.17
N GLU A 62 -31.28 -3.84 -0.78
CA GLU A 62 -30.55 -4.73 -1.70
C GLU A 62 -29.65 -3.98 -2.70
N LEU A 63 -29.83 -2.68 -2.86
CA LEU A 63 -28.99 -1.82 -3.71
C LEU A 63 -27.90 -1.09 -2.89
N PHE A 64 -27.91 -1.25 -1.57
CA PHE A 64 -26.92 -0.63 -0.70
C PHE A 64 -25.53 -1.21 -0.95
N ALA A 65 -24.50 -0.37 -0.87
CA ALA A 65 -23.10 -0.80 -0.96
C ALA A 65 -22.75 -1.58 -2.25
N GLY A 66 -23.42 -1.22 -3.35
CA GLY A 66 -23.09 -1.64 -4.70
C GLY A 66 -21.70 -1.17 -5.16
N ASP A 67 -21.28 -1.64 -6.33
CA ASP A 67 -19.98 -1.32 -6.90
C ASP A 67 -19.82 0.18 -7.20
N GLY A 68 -18.65 0.73 -6.87
CA GLY A 68 -18.35 2.17 -7.01
C GLY A 68 -19.14 3.13 -6.12
N MET A 69 -19.96 2.64 -5.17
CA MET A 69 -20.74 3.48 -4.26
C MET A 69 -19.93 3.90 -3.03
N LEU A 70 -20.02 5.18 -2.60
CA LEU A 70 -19.46 5.65 -1.32
C LEU A 70 -19.90 4.78 -0.15
N THR A 71 -21.17 4.36 -0.16
CA THR A 71 -21.75 3.54 0.91
C THR A 71 -21.13 2.16 1.01
N ARG A 72 -20.46 1.66 -0.04
CA ARG A 72 -19.71 0.39 0.00
C ARG A 72 -18.60 0.44 1.02
N LEU A 73 -17.90 1.57 1.08
CA LEU A 73 -16.76 1.79 1.97
C LEU A 73 -17.15 1.75 3.44
N LEU A 74 -18.43 2.04 3.76
CA LEU A 74 -18.96 2.02 5.12
C LEU A 74 -18.97 0.62 5.73
N LEU A 75 -18.89 -0.45 4.94
CA LEU A 75 -18.95 -1.82 5.47
C LEU A 75 -17.57 -2.39 5.74
N LYS A 76 -17.39 -3.11 6.86
CA LYS A 76 -16.15 -3.84 7.17
C LYS A 76 -15.74 -4.82 6.06
N ALA A 77 -16.72 -5.43 5.40
CA ALA A 77 -16.49 -6.31 4.26
C ALA A 77 -15.79 -5.63 3.07
N SER A 78 -15.86 -4.29 2.96
CA SER A 78 -15.21 -3.55 1.87
C SER A 78 -13.68 -3.62 1.89
N ASP A 79 -13.06 -3.89 3.04
CA ASP A 79 -11.59 -3.96 3.16
C ASP A 79 -10.98 -5.08 2.31
N LYS A 80 -11.79 -6.06 1.93
CA LYS A 80 -11.40 -7.21 1.09
C LYS A 80 -12.15 -7.26 -0.24
N ALA A 81 -13.05 -6.32 -0.49
CA ALA A 81 -13.93 -6.36 -1.64
C ALA A 81 -13.33 -5.54 -2.80
N PRO A 82 -13.49 -6.00 -4.05
CA PRO A 82 -13.09 -5.21 -5.21
C PRO A 82 -13.88 -3.90 -5.28
N TRP A 83 -13.20 -2.92 -5.86
CA TRP A 83 -13.69 -1.59 -6.15
C TRP A 83 -13.62 -1.36 -7.66
N SER A 84 -14.58 -0.61 -8.21
CA SER A 84 -14.47 0.01 -9.51
C SER A 84 -14.87 1.47 -9.43
N ASP A 85 -14.16 2.33 -10.15
CA ASP A 85 -14.33 3.78 -10.03
C ASP A 85 -15.70 4.28 -10.53
N ASN A 86 -16.38 3.50 -11.38
CA ASN A 86 -17.63 3.88 -12.02
C ASN A 86 -18.73 2.80 -11.98
N GLY A 87 -18.49 1.67 -11.31
CA GLY A 87 -19.46 0.56 -11.23
C GLY A 87 -19.45 -0.39 -12.43
N ASP A 88 -18.60 -0.16 -13.45
CA ASP A 88 -18.61 -0.97 -14.68
C ASP A 88 -18.11 -2.40 -14.47
N ALA A 89 -17.31 -2.63 -13.43
CA ALA A 89 -16.86 -3.97 -13.07
C ALA A 89 -18.00 -4.86 -12.52
N LYS A 90 -19.14 -4.26 -12.13
CA LYS A 90 -20.34 -4.94 -11.64
C LYS A 90 -20.03 -5.90 -10.48
N ASN A 91 -19.13 -5.47 -9.59
CA ASN A 91 -18.85 -6.24 -8.39
C ASN A 91 -20.14 -6.45 -7.57
N PRO A 92 -20.34 -7.61 -6.93
CA PRO A 92 -21.52 -7.84 -6.11
C PRO A 92 -21.67 -6.78 -5.01
N ALA A 93 -22.91 -6.37 -4.75
CA ALA A 93 -23.24 -5.48 -3.64
C ALA A 93 -22.89 -6.16 -2.30
N LEU A 94 -22.34 -5.38 -1.38
CA LEU A 94 -22.06 -5.84 -0.03
C LEU A 94 -23.29 -5.64 0.85
N SER A 95 -23.48 -6.52 1.83
CA SER A 95 -24.60 -6.42 2.78
C SER A 95 -24.08 -6.41 4.21
N PRO A 96 -24.60 -5.54 5.09
CA PRO A 96 -24.33 -5.63 6.53
C PRO A 96 -24.80 -6.96 7.12
N LEU A 97 -25.76 -7.64 6.49
CA LEU A 97 -26.32 -8.91 6.96
C LEU A 97 -25.48 -10.13 6.53
N GLY A 98 -24.40 -9.92 5.78
CA GLY A 98 -23.58 -10.98 5.22
C GLY A 98 -24.03 -11.44 3.84
N GLU A 99 -23.32 -12.43 3.30
CA GLU A 99 -23.53 -12.93 1.96
C GLU A 99 -24.85 -13.70 1.83
N ASN A 100 -25.47 -13.65 0.65
CA ASN A 100 -26.68 -14.40 0.28
C ASN A 100 -27.95 -14.08 1.09
N VAL A 101 -27.94 -13.06 1.95
CA VAL A 101 -29.15 -12.60 2.65
C VAL A 101 -30.02 -11.76 1.73
N LYS A 102 -31.23 -12.24 1.42
CA LYS A 102 -32.18 -11.56 0.54
C LYS A 102 -33.12 -10.67 1.34
N THR A 103 -32.90 -9.36 1.28
CA THR A 103 -33.75 -8.34 1.90
C THR A 103 -34.68 -7.63 0.93
N LYS A 104 -34.80 -8.12 -0.31
CA LYS A 104 -35.55 -7.46 -1.38
C LYS A 104 -36.94 -7.05 -0.91
N GLY A 105 -37.19 -5.74 -0.90
CA GLY A 105 -38.47 -5.16 -0.49
C GLY A 105 -38.80 -5.34 0.99
N GLN A 106 -37.83 -5.54 1.89
CA GLN A 106 -38.09 -5.58 3.34
C GLN A 106 -37.66 -4.30 4.04
N TYR A 107 -36.56 -3.70 3.60
CA TYR A 107 -35.94 -2.54 4.23
C TYR A 107 -35.41 -1.55 3.19
N PHE A 108 -35.18 -0.32 3.63
CA PHE A 108 -34.60 0.75 2.84
C PHE A 108 -33.46 1.42 3.61
N TYR A 109 -32.52 2.05 2.90
CA TYR A 109 -31.31 2.61 3.47
C TYR A 109 -31.07 4.04 3.00
N GLN A 110 -30.52 4.88 3.87
CA GLN A 110 -30.01 6.20 3.54
C GLN A 110 -28.75 6.48 4.35
N VAL A 111 -27.78 7.15 3.74
CA VAL A 111 -26.66 7.80 4.41
C VAL A 111 -26.90 9.30 4.34
N ALA A 112 -27.45 9.87 5.40
CA ALA A 112 -27.71 11.31 5.49
C ALA A 112 -26.44 12.04 5.90
N LEU A 113 -25.91 12.91 5.05
CA LEU A 113 -24.78 13.78 5.36
C LEU A 113 -25.27 15.05 6.07
N ASP A 114 -24.49 15.52 7.02
CA ASP A 114 -24.76 16.76 7.75
C ASP A 114 -24.07 17.98 7.08
N GLY A 115 -24.39 19.18 7.56
CA GLY A 115 -23.67 20.41 7.18
C GLY A 115 -24.00 20.92 5.77
N ASN A 116 -23.01 21.51 5.08
CA ASN A 116 -23.20 22.19 3.79
C ASN A 116 -23.48 21.24 2.60
N VAL A 117 -23.36 19.94 2.82
CA VAL A 117 -23.67 18.88 1.85
C VAL A 117 -25.03 18.23 2.10
N ALA A 118 -25.73 18.58 3.18
CA ALA A 118 -27.02 18.01 3.52
C ALA A 118 -28.04 18.23 2.40
N GLY A 119 -28.78 17.16 2.06
CA GLY A 119 -29.80 17.18 1.01
C GLY A 119 -29.29 17.35 -0.43
N LYS A 120 -27.98 17.52 -0.64
CA LYS A 120 -27.39 17.53 -2.00
C LYS A 120 -27.27 16.11 -2.52
N GLU A 121 -27.60 15.90 -3.79
CA GLU A 121 -27.53 14.60 -4.44
C GLU A 121 -26.75 14.69 -5.75
N LYS A 122 -26.28 13.53 -6.24
CA LYS A 122 -25.70 13.37 -7.59
C LYS A 122 -24.59 14.40 -7.85
N GLN A 123 -24.65 15.08 -8.99
CA GLN A 123 -23.62 16.02 -9.43
C GLN A 123 -23.44 17.18 -8.45
N ALA A 124 -24.53 17.70 -7.87
CA ALA A 124 -24.45 18.80 -6.92
C ALA A 124 -23.69 18.43 -5.63
N LEU A 125 -23.81 17.17 -5.18
CA LEU A 125 -23.03 16.67 -4.05
C LEU A 125 -21.55 16.48 -4.42
N ILE A 126 -21.29 15.91 -5.60
CA ILE A 126 -19.91 15.70 -6.11
C ILE A 126 -19.18 17.04 -6.27
N ASP A 127 -19.83 18.03 -6.87
CA ASP A 127 -19.26 19.36 -7.08
C ASP A 127 -18.96 20.05 -5.73
N GLN A 128 -19.84 19.87 -4.75
CA GLN A 128 -19.61 20.39 -3.40
C GLN A 128 -18.41 19.69 -2.73
N PHE A 129 -18.25 18.38 -2.87
CA PHE A 129 -17.05 17.68 -2.37
C PHE A 129 -15.77 18.19 -3.00
N ARG A 130 -15.76 18.40 -4.33
CA ARG A 130 -14.61 18.95 -5.04
C ARG A 130 -14.28 20.37 -4.60
N ALA A 131 -15.30 21.22 -4.43
CA ALA A 131 -15.13 22.59 -3.98
C ALA A 131 -14.62 22.68 -2.53
N ASN A 132 -15.09 21.79 -1.65
CA ASN A 132 -14.64 21.76 -0.25
C ASN A 132 -13.21 21.23 -0.08
N GLY A 133 -12.70 20.47 -1.06
CA GLY A 133 -11.39 19.82 -0.96
C GLY A 133 -11.36 18.74 0.12
N THR A 134 -10.19 18.55 0.74
CA THR A 134 -10.03 17.57 1.83
C THR A 134 -10.83 18.02 3.05
N GLN A 135 -11.88 17.28 3.39
CA GLN A 135 -12.80 17.63 4.47
C GLN A 135 -13.40 16.39 5.12
N THR A 136 -13.67 16.49 6.41
CA THR A 136 -14.38 15.48 7.20
C THR A 136 -15.85 15.88 7.35
N TYR A 137 -16.75 14.91 7.16
CA TYR A 137 -18.19 15.05 7.29
C TYR A 137 -18.73 14.08 8.35
N SER A 138 -19.71 14.54 9.11
CA SER A 138 -20.57 13.63 9.88
C SER A 138 -21.71 13.15 9.01
N ALA A 139 -22.06 11.88 9.16
CA ALA A 139 -23.21 11.29 8.49
C ALA A 139 -23.97 10.35 9.44
N THR A 140 -25.25 10.18 9.17
CA THR A 140 -26.10 9.19 9.84
C THR A 140 -26.58 8.16 8.83
N VAL A 141 -26.21 6.92 9.08
CA VAL A 141 -26.75 5.73 8.43
C VAL A 141 -28.12 5.45 9.04
N ASN A 142 -29.16 5.39 8.21
CA ASN A 142 -30.53 5.06 8.63
C ASN A 142 -31.04 3.86 7.84
N VAL A 143 -31.72 2.95 8.54
CA VAL A 143 -32.47 1.85 7.95
C VAL A 143 -33.95 2.02 8.28
N TYR A 144 -34.78 2.01 7.25
CA TYR A 144 -36.22 2.18 7.36
C TYR A 144 -36.94 0.87 7.08
N GLY A 145 -38.09 0.67 7.73
CA GLY A 145 -39.01 -0.41 7.36
C GLY A 145 -39.67 -0.18 5.99
N ASN A 146 -40.39 -1.18 5.51
CA ASN A 146 -41.23 -1.06 4.32
C ASN A 146 -42.69 -0.77 4.70
N LYS A 147 -43.29 0.21 4.03
CA LYS A 147 -44.73 0.42 3.94
C LYS A 147 -45.15 0.48 2.46
N ASP A 148 -45.94 -0.50 2.03
CA ASP A 148 -46.50 -0.57 0.66
C ASP A 148 -45.48 -0.52 -0.48
N GLY A 149 -44.32 -1.16 -0.30
CA GLY A 149 -43.22 -1.18 -1.28
C GLY A 149 -42.36 0.08 -1.27
N LYS A 150 -42.52 0.96 -0.28
CA LYS A 150 -41.81 2.24 -0.12
C LYS A 150 -41.17 2.33 1.26
N PRO A 151 -40.16 3.20 1.44
CA PRO A 151 -39.60 3.43 2.77
C PRO A 151 -40.64 4.04 3.71
N ASP A 152 -40.72 3.47 4.91
CA ASP A 152 -41.49 4.01 6.03
C ASP A 152 -40.60 4.93 6.87
N LEU A 153 -40.59 6.23 6.55
CA LEU A 153 -39.69 7.21 7.17
C LEU A 153 -39.94 7.41 8.68
N ASP A 154 -41.15 7.05 9.16
CA ASP A 154 -41.52 7.10 10.58
C ASP A 154 -41.05 5.85 11.36
N ASN A 155 -40.61 4.80 10.65
CA ASN A 155 -40.21 3.51 11.22
C ASN A 155 -38.72 3.27 10.96
N ILE A 156 -37.88 3.99 11.70
CA ILE A 156 -36.43 3.77 11.73
C ILE A 156 -36.16 2.46 12.48
N VAL A 157 -35.64 1.48 11.76
CA VAL A 157 -35.27 0.15 12.26
C VAL A 157 -33.90 0.20 12.91
N ALA A 158 -32.93 0.87 12.29
CA ALA A 158 -31.57 0.99 12.80
C ALA A 158 -30.96 2.34 12.42
N THR A 159 -30.07 2.84 13.26
CA THR A 159 -29.32 4.07 13.01
C THR A 159 -27.88 3.94 13.48
N LYS A 160 -26.94 4.56 12.77
CA LYS A 160 -25.54 4.64 13.19
C LYS A 160 -24.90 5.94 12.70
N LYS A 161 -24.21 6.64 13.60
CA LYS A 161 -23.37 7.79 13.20
C LYS A 161 -22.04 7.30 12.66
N VAL A 162 -21.57 7.94 11.59
CA VAL A 162 -20.29 7.63 10.94
C VAL A 162 -19.58 8.92 10.56
N THR A 163 -18.26 8.86 10.53
CA THR A 163 -17.39 9.95 10.06
C THR A 163 -16.84 9.62 8.68
N ILE A 164 -17.02 10.53 7.71
CA ILE A 164 -16.56 10.34 6.33
C ILE A 164 -15.48 11.37 6.02
N ASN A 165 -14.25 10.91 5.83
CA ASN A 165 -13.16 11.77 5.37
C ASN A 165 -13.08 11.69 3.84
N ILE A 166 -13.32 12.81 3.16
CA ILE A 166 -13.14 12.93 1.72
C ILE A 166 -11.79 13.58 1.47
N ASN A 167 -10.92 12.94 0.68
CA ASN A 167 -9.67 13.54 0.24
C ASN A 167 -9.91 14.38 -1.03
N GLY A 168 -9.42 15.62 -1.02
CA GLY A 168 -9.53 16.55 -2.14
C GLY A 168 -8.63 16.17 -3.32
N LEU A 169 -9.00 16.66 -4.50
CA LEU A 169 -8.25 16.42 -5.73
C LEU A 169 -7.05 17.36 -5.83
N ILE A 170 -5.90 16.82 -6.23
CA ILE A 170 -4.73 17.59 -6.65
C ILE A 170 -4.61 17.47 -8.16
N SER A 171 -4.47 18.61 -8.86
CA SER A 171 -4.38 18.62 -10.32
C SER A 171 -3.07 18.01 -10.82
N LYS A 172 -3.08 17.46 -12.04
CA LYS A 172 -1.88 16.91 -12.68
C LYS A 172 -0.80 17.98 -12.85
N GLU A 173 -1.22 19.20 -13.18
CA GLU A 173 -0.36 20.37 -13.36
C GLU A 173 0.35 20.75 -12.05
N THR A 174 -0.37 20.69 -10.92
CA THR A 174 0.23 20.89 -9.59
C THR A 174 1.29 19.84 -9.29
N VAL A 175 1.03 18.57 -9.60
CA VAL A 175 2.00 17.47 -9.40
C VAL A 175 3.22 17.64 -10.29
N GLN A 176 3.03 17.93 -11.57
CA GLN A 176 4.11 18.18 -12.53
C GLN A 176 5.05 19.30 -12.05
N LYS A 177 4.45 20.43 -11.66
CA LYS A 177 5.20 21.59 -11.14
C LYS A 177 5.96 21.23 -9.86
N ALA A 178 5.30 20.54 -8.92
CA ALA A 178 5.92 20.11 -7.67
C ALA A 178 7.12 19.17 -7.88
N VAL A 179 7.02 18.20 -8.79
CA VAL A 179 8.13 17.32 -9.14
C VAL A 179 9.27 18.11 -9.78
N ALA A 180 8.98 18.97 -10.75
CA ALA A 180 9.99 19.78 -11.41
C ALA A 180 10.75 20.69 -10.43
N ASP A 181 10.01 21.37 -9.55
CA ASP A 181 10.53 22.41 -8.68
C ASP A 181 11.18 21.87 -7.40
N ASN A 182 10.67 20.76 -6.84
CA ASN A 182 11.04 20.34 -5.48
C ASN A 182 11.89 19.07 -5.42
N VAL A 183 11.99 18.30 -6.50
CA VAL A 183 12.96 17.20 -6.62
C VAL A 183 14.31 17.78 -7.07
N LYS A 184 15.41 17.33 -6.46
CA LYS A 184 16.79 17.72 -6.81
C LYS A 184 17.23 17.05 -8.10
N ASP A 185 18.16 17.67 -8.83
CA ASP A 185 18.72 17.08 -10.05
C ASP A 185 19.80 16.03 -9.74
N SER A 186 20.46 16.14 -8.58
CA SER A 186 21.42 15.16 -8.10
C SER A 186 21.48 15.09 -6.58
N ILE A 187 21.85 13.93 -6.05
CA ILE A 187 22.11 13.71 -4.62
C ILE A 187 23.42 12.96 -4.43
N ASP A 188 24.11 13.23 -3.32
CA ASP A 188 25.30 12.50 -2.87
C ASP A 188 24.97 11.78 -1.56
N VAL A 189 24.84 10.45 -1.62
CA VAL A 189 24.35 9.62 -0.50
C VAL A 189 25.54 9.17 0.35
N PRO A 190 25.59 9.54 1.65
CA PRO A 190 26.66 9.15 2.54
C PRO A 190 26.83 7.64 2.66
N ALA A 191 28.09 7.18 2.77
CA ALA A 191 28.40 5.76 2.94
C ALA A 191 27.76 5.13 4.19
N ALA A 192 27.62 5.92 5.26
CA ALA A 192 26.98 5.49 6.50
C ALA A 192 25.52 5.04 6.31
N TYR A 193 24.80 5.59 5.34
CA TYR A 193 23.40 5.24 5.09
C TYR A 193 23.30 3.85 4.45
N LEU A 194 24.16 3.54 3.45
CA LEU A 194 24.23 2.23 2.83
C LEU A 194 24.79 1.16 3.79
N GLU A 195 25.74 1.52 4.66
CA GLU A 195 26.31 0.62 5.68
C GLU A 195 25.21 0.08 6.61
N LYS A 196 24.25 0.92 6.98
CA LYS A 196 23.15 0.56 7.88
C LYS A 196 21.90 0.04 7.17
N ALA A 197 21.81 0.19 5.85
CA ALA A 197 20.69 -0.28 5.06
C ALA A 197 20.53 -1.81 5.13
N LYS A 198 19.28 -2.27 5.25
CA LYS A 198 18.88 -3.68 5.24
C LYS A 198 17.72 -3.87 4.28
N GLY A 199 17.58 -5.06 3.70
CA GLY A 199 16.54 -5.34 2.71
C GLY A 199 15.10 -5.22 3.23
N GLU A 200 14.89 -5.44 4.53
CA GLU A 200 13.59 -5.23 5.21
C GLU A 200 13.39 -3.77 5.67
N GLY A 201 14.46 -2.96 5.61
CA GLY A 201 14.45 -1.56 6.00
C GLY A 201 13.94 -0.63 4.89
N PRO A 202 13.69 0.65 5.22
CA PRO A 202 13.04 1.59 4.31
C PRO A 202 13.94 2.11 3.18
N PHE A 203 15.25 1.89 3.26
CA PHE A 203 16.22 2.54 2.37
C PHE A 203 15.89 2.45 0.87
N THR A 204 15.45 1.28 0.40
CA THR A 204 15.10 1.07 -1.02
C THR A 204 13.61 1.18 -1.33
N ALA A 205 12.76 1.60 -0.39
CA ALA A 205 11.33 1.70 -0.61
C ALA A 205 11.02 2.74 -1.71
N GLY A 206 10.18 2.36 -2.68
CA GLY A 206 9.85 3.20 -3.84
C GLY A 206 10.96 3.28 -4.91
N VAL A 207 12.06 2.55 -4.75
CA VAL A 207 13.13 2.45 -5.75
C VAL A 207 12.91 1.17 -6.57
N ASN A 208 12.87 1.31 -7.89
CA ASN A 208 12.46 0.30 -8.88
C ASN A 208 11.03 -0.27 -8.71
N HIS A 209 10.35 0.05 -7.61
CA HIS A 209 8.98 -0.35 -7.30
C HIS A 209 8.05 0.87 -7.22
N VAL A 210 6.87 0.76 -7.80
CA VAL A 210 5.80 1.78 -7.73
C VAL A 210 5.08 1.70 -6.39
N ILE A 211 4.98 2.82 -5.67
CA ILE A 211 4.31 2.94 -4.37
C ILE A 211 3.25 4.05 -4.40
N PRO A 212 2.23 4.03 -3.53
CA PRO A 212 1.34 5.17 -3.34
C PRO A 212 2.13 6.45 -3.05
N TYR A 213 1.72 7.57 -3.66
CA TYR A 213 2.45 8.83 -3.56
C TYR A 213 2.56 9.34 -2.12
N GLU A 214 1.55 9.09 -1.29
CA GLU A 214 1.54 9.44 0.14
C GLU A 214 2.59 8.69 0.98
N LEU A 215 3.16 7.61 0.45
CA LEU A 215 4.22 6.83 1.10
C LEU A 215 5.63 7.23 0.60
N PHE A 216 5.71 8.23 -0.26
CA PHE A 216 6.96 8.70 -0.82
C PHE A 216 7.79 9.45 0.21
N ALA A 217 9.11 9.27 0.17
CA ALA A 217 10.06 10.05 0.98
C ALA A 217 9.81 9.99 2.51
N GLY A 218 9.31 8.84 2.99
CA GLY A 218 9.28 8.45 4.39
C GLY A 218 10.67 8.36 5.02
N ASP A 219 10.70 8.08 6.32
CA ASP A 219 11.93 8.13 7.11
C ASP A 219 12.93 7.04 6.70
N GLY A 220 14.20 7.43 6.53
CA GLY A 220 15.28 6.54 6.11
C GLY A 220 15.21 6.01 4.67
N MET A 221 14.27 6.49 3.85
CA MET A 221 14.20 6.11 2.43
C MET A 221 15.21 6.90 1.58
N LEU A 222 15.85 6.25 0.60
CA LEU A 222 16.69 6.93 -0.41
C LEU A 222 15.91 8.05 -1.14
N THR A 223 14.63 7.79 -1.39
CA THR A 223 13.72 8.72 -2.05
C THR A 223 13.52 10.02 -1.28
N ARG A 224 13.67 10.00 0.06
CA ARG A 224 13.63 11.20 0.91
C ARG A 224 14.72 12.20 0.53
N LEU A 225 15.92 11.71 0.23
CA LEU A 225 17.08 12.53 -0.10
C LEU A 225 16.90 13.28 -1.42
N LEU A 226 16.06 12.78 -2.32
CA LEU A 226 15.75 13.40 -3.61
C LEU A 226 15.02 14.74 -3.46
N LEU A 227 14.42 15.05 -2.31
CA LEU A 227 13.66 16.29 -2.13
C LEU A 227 14.53 17.42 -1.59
N LYS A 228 14.32 18.65 -2.08
CA LYS A 228 14.93 19.87 -1.53
C LYS A 228 14.62 20.05 -0.04
N ALA A 229 13.43 19.66 0.39
CA ALA A 229 13.03 19.70 1.80
C ALA A 229 13.91 18.80 2.71
N SER A 230 14.59 17.79 2.14
CA SER A 230 15.41 16.87 2.92
C SER A 230 16.63 17.53 3.55
N ASP A 231 17.11 18.66 3.02
CA ASP A 231 18.31 19.36 3.50
C ASP A 231 18.15 19.88 4.94
N LYS A 232 16.89 20.05 5.39
CA LYS A 232 16.55 20.53 6.73
C LYS A 232 15.83 19.47 7.56
N ALA A 233 15.55 18.30 6.97
CA ALA A 233 14.77 17.28 7.62
C ALA A 233 15.67 16.31 8.40
N PRO A 234 15.21 15.78 9.54
CA PRO A 234 15.92 14.70 10.21
C PRO A 234 15.97 13.45 9.34
N TRP A 235 17.01 12.64 9.59
CA TRP A 235 17.27 11.35 8.96
C TRP A 235 17.28 10.24 10.01
N SER A 236 16.75 9.08 9.65
CA SER A 236 16.90 7.82 10.38
C SER A 236 17.53 6.77 9.47
N ASP A 237 18.47 5.99 9.99
CA ASP A 237 19.13 4.96 9.17
C ASP A 237 18.24 3.74 8.89
N ASN A 238 17.20 3.53 9.70
CA ASN A 238 16.32 2.37 9.62
C ASN A 238 14.82 2.70 9.72
N GLY A 239 14.47 3.99 9.80
CA GLY A 239 13.09 4.45 9.95
C GLY A 239 12.53 4.37 11.37
N ASP A 240 13.32 3.95 12.37
CA ASP A 240 12.81 3.82 13.74
C ASP A 240 12.51 5.17 14.40
N ALA A 241 13.12 6.25 13.91
CA ALA A 241 12.85 7.59 14.42
C ALA A 241 11.46 8.11 13.99
N LYS A 242 10.83 7.48 12.99
CA LYS A 242 9.47 7.78 12.52
C LYS A 242 9.27 9.25 12.18
N ASN A 243 10.29 9.86 11.57
CA ASN A 243 10.19 11.22 11.09
C ASN A 243 9.04 11.32 10.06
N PRO A 244 8.29 12.43 10.02
CA PRO A 244 7.24 12.62 9.04
C PRO A 244 7.74 12.48 7.59
N ALA A 245 6.88 11.92 6.73
CA ALA A 245 7.08 11.88 5.29
C ALA A 245 7.34 13.28 4.73
N LEU A 246 8.22 13.38 3.74
CA LEU A 246 8.34 14.60 2.94
C LEU A 246 7.53 14.46 1.66
N SER A 247 6.97 15.56 1.16
CA SER A 247 6.22 15.56 -0.09
C SER A 247 6.76 16.63 -1.04
N PRO A 248 6.89 16.35 -2.35
CA PRO A 248 7.15 17.39 -3.35
C PRO A 248 6.06 18.46 -3.36
N LEU A 249 4.84 18.13 -2.90
CA LEU A 249 3.70 19.05 -2.90
C LEU A 249 3.70 20.01 -1.69
N GLY A 250 4.66 19.85 -0.77
CA GLY A 250 4.71 20.60 0.47
C GLY A 250 4.02 19.90 1.64
N GLU A 251 4.05 20.55 2.80
CA GLU A 251 3.49 20.01 4.03
C GLU A 251 1.96 19.95 4.00
N ASN A 252 1.37 18.94 4.64
CA ASN A 252 -0.07 18.75 4.81
C ASN A 252 -0.90 18.57 3.53
N VAL A 253 -0.26 18.41 2.35
CA VAL A 253 -0.97 18.05 1.13
C VAL A 253 -1.26 16.56 1.10
N LYS A 254 -2.55 16.21 1.16
CA LYS A 254 -3.01 14.81 1.08
C LYS A 254 -3.34 14.44 -0.37
N THR A 255 -2.66 13.42 -0.88
CA THR A 255 -2.90 12.85 -2.22
C THR A 255 -3.43 11.43 -2.16
N LYS A 256 -4.04 11.05 -1.02
CA LYS A 256 -4.29 9.64 -0.70
C LYS A 256 -5.00 8.91 -1.83
N GLY A 257 -4.32 7.90 -2.36
CA GLY A 257 -4.79 7.06 -3.45
C GLY A 257 -4.99 7.76 -4.81
N GLN A 258 -4.58 9.02 -5.02
CA GLN A 258 -4.72 9.68 -6.33
C GLN A 258 -3.57 9.39 -7.29
N TYR A 259 -2.34 9.34 -6.75
CA TYR A 259 -1.13 9.20 -7.55
C TYR A 259 -0.22 8.13 -6.96
N PHE A 260 0.69 7.62 -7.79
CA PHE A 260 1.72 6.68 -7.41
C PHE A 260 3.09 7.19 -7.86
N TYR A 261 4.14 6.76 -7.18
CA TYR A 261 5.50 7.23 -7.42
C TYR A 261 6.47 6.05 -7.58
N GLN A 262 7.48 6.22 -8.44
CA GLN A 262 8.62 5.31 -8.56
C GLN A 262 9.90 6.09 -8.83
N VAL A 263 11.02 5.63 -8.24
CA VAL A 263 12.37 6.00 -8.66
C VAL A 263 12.96 4.82 -9.41
N ALA A 264 12.94 4.85 -10.74
CA ALA A 264 13.50 3.80 -11.59
C ALA A 264 15.01 4.06 -11.76
N LEU A 265 15.86 3.14 -11.30
CA LEU A 265 17.30 3.19 -11.55
C LEU A 265 17.62 2.54 -12.89
N ASP A 266 18.60 3.10 -13.59
CA ASP A 266 19.09 2.56 -14.86
C ASP A 266 20.26 1.58 -14.66
N GLY A 267 20.65 0.87 -15.72
CA GLY A 267 21.87 0.05 -15.75
C GLY A 267 21.76 -1.27 -14.98
N ASN A 268 22.85 -1.70 -14.34
CA ASN A 268 22.95 -3.02 -13.69
C ASN A 268 22.14 -3.15 -12.38
N VAL A 269 21.57 -2.04 -11.88
CA VAL A 269 20.70 -1.99 -10.70
C VAL A 269 19.21 -1.91 -11.07
N ALA A 270 18.87 -1.79 -12.36
CA ALA A 270 17.50 -1.71 -12.83
C ALA A 270 16.69 -2.94 -12.40
N GLY A 271 15.47 -2.71 -11.89
CA GLY A 271 14.56 -3.77 -11.44
C GLY A 271 15.00 -4.54 -10.19
N LYS A 272 16.18 -4.24 -9.61
CA LYS A 272 16.59 -4.82 -8.32
C LYS A 272 15.89 -4.09 -7.18
N GLU A 273 15.41 -4.84 -6.21
CA GLU A 273 14.72 -4.31 -5.03
C GLU A 273 15.32 -4.86 -3.74
N LYS A 274 15.00 -4.21 -2.60
CA LYS A 274 15.32 -4.69 -1.25
C LYS A 274 16.81 -5.05 -1.12
N GLN A 275 17.10 -6.22 -0.53
CA GLN A 275 18.46 -6.68 -0.26
C GLN A 275 19.30 -6.81 -1.53
N ALA A 276 18.71 -7.28 -2.64
CA ALA A 276 19.42 -7.45 -3.90
C ALA A 276 19.94 -6.12 -4.48
N LEU A 277 19.18 -5.04 -4.31
CA LEU A 277 19.63 -3.70 -4.71
C LEU A 277 20.76 -3.19 -3.80
N ILE A 278 20.61 -3.38 -2.48
CA ILE A 278 21.60 -2.96 -1.49
C ILE A 278 22.94 -3.68 -1.73
N ASP A 279 22.91 -5.00 -1.94
CA ASP A 279 24.10 -5.80 -2.21
C ASP A 279 24.78 -5.37 -3.51
N GLN A 280 23.99 -5.06 -4.54
CA GLN A 280 24.53 -4.54 -5.80
C GLN A 280 25.22 -3.18 -5.60
N PHE A 281 24.64 -2.27 -4.82
CA PHE A 281 25.30 -1.00 -4.49
C PHE A 281 26.63 -1.20 -3.77
N ARG A 282 26.68 -2.13 -2.81
CA ARG A 282 27.92 -2.47 -2.10
C ARG A 282 28.96 -3.07 -3.04
N ALA A 283 28.56 -4.00 -3.91
CA ALA A 283 29.45 -4.67 -4.85
C ALA A 283 30.01 -3.72 -5.92
N ASN A 284 29.22 -2.73 -6.36
CA ASN A 284 29.67 -1.75 -7.35
C ASN A 284 30.66 -0.72 -6.78
N GLY A 285 30.76 -0.59 -5.45
CA GLY A 285 31.56 0.46 -4.81
C GLY A 285 30.95 1.86 -5.00
N THR A 286 31.73 2.89 -4.69
CA THR A 286 31.29 4.29 -4.86
C THR A 286 31.05 4.57 -6.34
N GLN A 287 29.78 4.81 -6.72
CA GLN A 287 29.39 4.99 -8.10
C GLN A 287 28.19 5.95 -8.22
N THR A 288 28.07 6.55 -9.39
CA THR A 288 26.96 7.41 -9.77
C THR A 288 26.00 6.67 -10.70
N TYR A 289 24.70 6.72 -10.39
CA TYR A 289 23.61 6.09 -11.12
C TYR A 289 22.70 7.14 -11.73
N SER A 290 22.24 6.88 -12.96
CA SER A 290 21.10 7.59 -13.53
C SER A 290 19.82 6.98 -12.98
N ALA A 291 18.85 7.84 -12.65
CA ALA A 291 17.52 7.41 -12.25
C ALA A 291 16.45 8.32 -12.86
N THR A 292 15.25 7.78 -13.01
CA THR A 292 14.07 8.53 -13.42
C THR A 292 13.03 8.46 -12.32
N VAL A 293 12.66 9.61 -11.80
CA VAL A 293 11.47 9.83 -10.99
C VAL A 293 10.25 9.81 -11.90
N ASN A 294 9.28 8.94 -11.63
CA ASN A 294 8.01 8.89 -12.33
C ASN A 294 6.85 9.03 -11.35
N VAL A 295 5.84 9.80 -11.74
CA VAL A 295 4.55 9.87 -11.07
C VAL A 295 3.47 9.37 -12.02
N TYR A 296 2.67 8.42 -11.56
CA TYR A 296 1.60 7.78 -12.31
C TYR A 296 0.24 8.17 -11.75
N GLY A 297 -0.79 8.18 -12.59
CA GLY A 297 -2.18 8.28 -12.15
C GLY A 297 -2.69 7.01 -11.47
N ASN A 298 -3.94 7.06 -11.01
CA ASN A 298 -4.66 5.91 -10.46
C ASN A 298 -5.66 5.33 -11.47
N LYS A 299 -5.78 4.00 -11.47
CA LYS A 299 -6.86 3.25 -12.10
C LYS A 299 -7.31 2.13 -11.15
N ASP A 300 -8.57 2.19 -10.69
CA ASP A 300 -9.17 1.17 -9.82
C ASP A 300 -8.35 0.86 -8.55
N GLY A 301 -7.76 1.89 -7.95
CA GLY A 301 -6.94 1.75 -6.74
C GLY A 301 -5.50 1.30 -7.00
N LYS A 302 -5.06 1.18 -8.25
CA LYS A 302 -3.72 0.73 -8.66
C LYS A 302 -3.01 1.79 -9.51
N PRO A 303 -1.66 1.74 -9.62
CA PRO A 303 -0.94 2.62 -10.53
C PRO A 303 -1.34 2.37 -11.98
N ASP A 304 -1.65 3.45 -12.68
CA ASP A 304 -1.88 3.46 -14.13
C ASP A 304 -0.56 3.75 -14.85
N LEU A 305 0.20 2.70 -15.16
CA LEU A 305 1.55 2.82 -15.74
C LEU A 305 1.56 3.46 -17.14
N ASP A 306 0.41 3.48 -17.82
CA ASP A 306 0.23 4.14 -19.12
C ASP A 306 -0.06 5.65 -18.99
N ASN A 307 -0.38 6.12 -17.77
CA ASN A 307 -0.72 7.51 -17.47
C ASN A 307 0.35 8.15 -16.59
N ILE A 308 1.50 8.43 -17.19
CA ILE A 308 2.58 9.19 -16.57
C ILE A 308 2.13 10.65 -16.43
N VAL A 309 2.05 11.11 -15.19
CA VAL A 309 1.67 12.48 -14.82
C VAL A 309 2.90 13.37 -14.82
N ALA A 310 4.01 12.94 -14.22
CA ALA A 310 5.24 13.72 -14.15
C ALA A 310 6.46 12.80 -14.28
N THR A 311 7.54 13.34 -14.84
CA THR A 311 8.83 12.64 -14.95
C THR A 311 9.98 13.60 -14.70
N LYS A 312 11.02 13.13 -14.02
CA LYS A 312 12.26 13.90 -13.82
C LYS A 312 13.47 12.97 -13.77
N LYS A 313 14.50 13.27 -14.57
CA LYS A 313 15.79 12.58 -14.48
C LYS A 313 16.60 13.13 -13.32
N VAL A 314 17.25 12.25 -12.58
CA VAL A 314 18.10 12.58 -11.44
C VAL A 314 19.36 11.74 -11.47
N THR A 315 20.42 12.26 -10.84
CA THR A 315 21.70 11.57 -10.69
C THR A 315 21.93 11.23 -9.22
N ILE A 316 22.17 9.95 -8.91
CA ILE A 316 22.33 9.48 -7.54
C ILE A 316 23.75 8.94 -7.38
N LYS A 317 24.58 9.64 -6.62
CA LYS A 317 25.89 9.13 -6.20
C LYS A 317 25.71 8.35 -4.90
N ILE A 318 26.05 7.06 -4.92
CA ILE A 318 26.08 6.21 -3.74
C ILE A 318 27.53 6.05 -3.33
N ASN A 319 27.88 6.49 -2.12
CA ASN A 319 29.19 6.20 -1.56
C ASN A 319 29.17 4.87 -0.82
N VAL A 320 30.26 4.12 -0.91
CA VAL A 320 30.50 2.92 -0.12
C VAL A 320 31.70 3.19 0.77
N LYS A 321 31.66 2.72 2.02
CA LYS A 321 32.79 2.85 2.94
C LYS A 321 33.96 2.06 2.36
N GLU A 322 35.10 2.72 2.17
CA GLU A 322 36.31 2.00 1.77
C GLU A 322 36.69 1.04 2.90
N THR A 323 36.59 -0.26 2.64
CA THR A 323 37.24 -1.27 3.47
C THR A 323 38.71 -1.24 3.11
N SER A 324 39.55 -0.72 3.99
CA SER A 324 41.01 -0.75 3.88
C SER A 324 41.56 -2.17 4.08
N ASP A 325 41.06 -3.14 3.32
CA ASP A 325 41.51 -4.54 3.35
C ASP A 325 41.94 -4.96 1.95
N THR A 326 43.02 -4.36 1.46
CA THR A 326 43.96 -5.03 0.55
C THR A 326 45.34 -4.38 0.62
N ALA A 327 45.99 -4.47 1.78
CA ALA A 327 47.41 -4.79 1.78
C ALA A 327 47.55 -6.28 1.42
N ASN A 328 47.32 -6.63 0.15
CA ASN A 328 47.82 -7.88 -0.40
C ASN A 328 48.16 -7.65 -1.87
N GLY A 329 49.46 -7.72 -2.14
CA GLY A 329 50.06 -7.31 -3.40
C GLY A 329 49.54 -8.11 -4.59
N SER A 330 48.93 -7.41 -5.54
CA SER A 330 48.96 -7.82 -6.93
C SER A 330 50.08 -7.02 -7.61
N LEU A 331 51.24 -7.67 -7.71
CA LEU A 331 52.35 -7.24 -8.54
C LEU A 331 51.86 -7.13 -9.98
N SER A 332 51.78 -5.91 -10.50
CA SER A 332 51.85 -5.68 -11.95
C SER A 332 53.31 -5.80 -12.38
N PRO A 333 53.66 -6.58 -13.42
CA PRO A 333 55.03 -6.64 -13.90
C PRO A 333 55.34 -5.35 -14.66
N SER A 334 55.96 -4.39 -13.97
CA SER A 334 56.52 -3.20 -14.61
C SER A 334 58.01 -3.44 -14.86
N ASN A 335 58.33 -3.61 -16.14
CA ASN A 335 59.68 -3.62 -16.67
C ASN A 335 60.34 -2.27 -16.39
N SER A 336 61.39 -2.23 -15.56
CA SER A 336 62.48 -1.26 -15.62
C SER A 336 63.57 -1.67 -14.64
N GLY A 337 64.73 -2.02 -15.19
CA GLY A 337 65.93 -2.29 -14.40
C GLY A 337 66.49 -1.02 -13.78
N SER A 338 67.03 -1.15 -12.57
CA SER A 338 68.31 -0.59 -12.14
C SER A 338 68.47 -0.94 -10.67
N GLY A 339 69.50 -1.71 -10.34
CA GLY A 339 69.76 -2.17 -8.98
C GLY A 339 70.41 -1.11 -8.09
N VAL A 340 70.22 -1.23 -6.77
CA VAL A 340 71.26 -1.01 -5.75
C VAL A 340 70.86 -1.78 -4.46
N THR A 341 71.86 -2.30 -3.77
CA THR A 341 71.86 -3.12 -2.53
C THR A 341 71.45 -2.37 -1.25
N PRO A 342 71.12 -3.08 -0.14
CA PRO A 342 70.60 -2.50 1.09
C PRO A 342 71.70 -2.06 2.06
N MET A 343 71.43 -1.04 2.88
CA MET A 343 72.20 -0.76 4.09
C MET A 343 71.31 -0.62 5.33
N ASN A 344 71.66 -1.46 6.30
CA ASN A 344 71.31 -1.49 7.71
C ASN A 344 71.98 -0.33 8.46
N HIS A 345 71.31 0.27 9.46
CA HIS A 345 71.96 0.75 10.69
C HIS A 345 70.96 1.02 11.83
N ASN A 346 71.28 0.44 12.99
CA ASN A 346 70.70 0.69 14.32
C ASN A 346 71.25 1.98 14.99
N HIS A 347 70.46 2.60 15.88
CA HIS A 347 70.75 2.95 17.30
C HIS A 347 69.60 3.87 17.85
N ALA A 348 68.88 3.48 18.92
CA ALA A 348 69.08 3.81 20.36
C ALA A 348 68.74 5.29 20.71
N THR A 349 68.15 5.74 21.83
CA THR A 349 67.57 5.21 23.10
C THR A 349 67.03 6.44 23.88
N GLY A 350 66.06 6.25 24.80
CA GLY A 350 65.72 7.20 25.88
C GLY A 350 64.28 7.02 26.38
N THR A 351 63.99 6.15 27.36
CA THR A 351 63.85 6.42 28.84
C THR A 351 62.76 7.44 29.17
N THR A 352 61.80 7.29 30.09
CA THR A 352 61.34 6.31 31.12
C THR A 352 59.92 6.82 31.50
N ASP A 353 58.94 6.06 31.98
CA ASP A 353 58.83 5.62 33.37
C ASP A 353 57.49 4.86 33.61
N SER A 354 57.55 3.93 34.57
CA SER A 354 56.46 3.40 35.44
C SER A 354 55.62 2.20 34.99
N MET A 355 56.07 1.03 35.48
CA MET A 355 55.35 -0.22 35.81
C MET A 355 54.47 -0.09 37.08
N PRO A 356 53.78 -1.14 37.62
CA PRO A 356 53.62 -2.53 37.17
C PRO A 356 52.18 -3.07 37.12
N ALA A 357 52.10 -4.25 36.51
CA ALA A 357 51.00 -5.20 36.51
C ALA A 357 50.83 -5.92 37.87
N ASP A 358 49.65 -6.51 38.07
CA ASP A 358 49.56 -7.75 38.82
C ASP A 358 48.72 -8.79 38.07
N THR A 359 49.18 -10.02 38.26
CA THR A 359 48.86 -11.26 37.55
C THR A 359 47.87 -12.07 38.39
N MET A 360 47.16 -13.02 37.77
CA MET A 360 46.74 -14.36 38.30
C MET A 360 45.57 -14.85 37.41
N THR A 361 45.82 -15.72 36.42
CA THR A 361 45.69 -17.19 36.48
C THR A 361 44.30 -17.70 36.92
N SER A 362 43.62 -18.43 36.04
CA SER A 362 43.46 -19.91 36.14
C SER A 362 42.23 -20.44 35.38
N SER A 363 42.45 -21.61 34.75
CA SER A 363 41.49 -22.70 34.50
C SER A 363 40.81 -22.82 33.12
N THR A 364 41.62 -23.31 32.18
CA THR A 364 41.51 -24.57 31.39
C THR A 364 40.20 -25.37 31.34
N ASN A 365 39.82 -25.78 30.11
CA ASN A 365 39.50 -27.13 29.59
C ASN A 365 38.48 -27.04 28.44
N THR A 366 38.47 -27.80 27.34
CA THR A 366 39.30 -28.85 26.72
C THR A 366 38.74 -29.04 25.30
N MET A 367 39.60 -29.21 24.28
CA MET A 367 39.22 -29.65 22.93
C MET A 367 39.08 -31.17 22.87
N ALA A 368 38.21 -31.71 21.99
CA ALA A 368 38.60 -32.63 20.90
C ALA A 368 37.43 -33.38 20.22
N GLY A 369 37.59 -33.55 18.89
CA GLY A 369 37.15 -34.71 18.09
C GLY A 369 35.74 -34.62 17.50
N GLU A 370 35.46 -35.01 16.25
CA GLU A 370 36.23 -35.46 15.09
C GLU A 370 35.23 -35.57 13.91
N ASN A 371 35.73 -35.46 12.68
CA ASN A 371 35.15 -35.84 11.37
C ASN A 371 33.79 -36.57 11.30
N MET A 372 32.95 -36.21 10.31
CA MET A 372 32.64 -37.11 9.16
C MET A 372 31.81 -36.43 8.05
N VAL A 373 32.08 -36.92 6.86
CA VAL A 373 31.61 -36.56 5.52
C VAL A 373 30.17 -37.00 5.27
N ALA A 374 29.35 -36.17 4.62
CA ALA A 374 28.31 -36.64 3.70
C ALA A 374 27.87 -35.53 2.75
N SER A 375 28.28 -35.69 1.49
CA SER A 375 27.77 -34.95 0.34
C SER A 375 26.33 -35.39 0.07
N ALA A 376 25.41 -34.44 -0.11
CA ALA A 376 24.10 -34.68 -0.70
C ALA A 376 23.66 -33.45 -1.49
N ASN A 377 23.89 -33.51 -2.80
CA ASN A 377 23.16 -32.71 -3.77
C ASN A 377 21.65 -32.87 -3.53
N LYS A 378 20.94 -31.76 -3.32
CA LYS A 378 19.51 -31.68 -3.66
C LYS A 378 19.23 -30.30 -4.26
N MET A 379 18.62 -30.36 -5.45
CA MET A 379 18.12 -29.24 -6.25
C MET A 379 17.42 -28.18 -5.39
N SER A 380 17.87 -26.94 -5.52
CA SER A 380 17.09 -25.76 -5.17
C SER A 380 16.00 -25.56 -6.23
N ASP A 381 14.83 -26.15 -5.97
CA ASP A 381 13.59 -25.68 -6.57
C ASP A 381 13.43 -24.20 -6.20
N THR A 382 13.54 -23.34 -7.21
CA THR A 382 13.19 -21.93 -7.10
C THR A 382 11.68 -21.84 -6.99
N MET A 383 11.16 -21.98 -5.76
CA MET A 383 9.81 -21.51 -5.47
C MET A 383 9.89 -20.00 -5.36
N MET A 384 9.42 -19.32 -6.41
CA MET A 384 8.96 -17.95 -6.31
C MET A 384 7.85 -17.95 -5.27
N SER A 385 8.19 -17.56 -4.04
CA SER A 385 7.19 -17.18 -3.05
C SER A 385 6.40 -16.04 -3.67
N GLU A 386 5.13 -16.28 -4.00
CA GLU A 386 4.13 -15.24 -4.21
C GLU A 386 3.98 -14.50 -2.87
N ASP A 387 4.94 -13.62 -2.62
CA ASP A 387 4.93 -12.70 -1.50
C ASP A 387 3.72 -11.80 -1.77
N LYS A 388 2.64 -12.01 -1.01
CA LYS A 388 1.48 -11.13 -1.01
C LYS A 388 2.04 -9.72 -0.93
N ALA A 389 1.85 -8.89 -1.95
CA ALA A 389 2.46 -7.57 -2.05
C ALA A 389 2.06 -6.71 -0.85
N MET A 390 2.84 -6.80 0.23
CA MET A 390 2.77 -5.92 1.36
C MET A 390 3.34 -4.58 0.90
N LEU A 391 2.69 -3.49 1.28
CA LEU A 391 3.26 -2.17 1.12
C LEU A 391 4.68 -2.16 1.72
N PRO A 392 5.66 -1.54 1.04
CA PRO A 392 7.00 -1.50 1.58
C PRO A 392 7.02 -0.75 2.90
N ASN A 393 7.94 -1.13 3.78
CA ASN A 393 8.20 -0.37 5.00
C ASN A 393 8.71 1.03 4.62
N THR A 394 7.99 2.08 5.02
CA THR A 394 8.34 3.47 4.71
C THR A 394 8.99 4.19 5.90
N GLY A 395 9.24 3.49 7.01
CA GLY A 395 9.82 4.08 8.22
C GLY A 395 8.92 5.08 8.94
N GLU A 396 7.64 5.19 8.58
CA GLU A 396 6.73 6.18 9.18
C GLU A 396 6.00 5.66 10.42
N ALA A 397 5.53 6.59 11.27
CA ALA A 397 4.57 6.26 12.31
C ALA A 397 3.28 5.75 11.65
N GLN A 398 2.90 4.50 11.94
CA GLN A 398 1.63 3.93 11.49
C GLN A 398 0.47 4.69 12.14
N THR A 399 0.02 5.78 11.52
CA THR A 399 -1.24 6.43 11.87
C THR A 399 -2.37 5.56 11.34
N SER A 400 -2.82 4.57 12.13
CA SER A 400 -4.06 3.78 11.95
C SER A 400 -4.62 3.81 10.52
N MET A 401 -3.82 3.36 9.56
CA MET A 401 -4.26 3.33 8.18
C MET A 401 -5.09 2.08 8.08
N ALA A 402 -6.40 2.24 7.83
CA ALA A 402 -7.16 1.18 7.20
C ALA A 402 -6.38 0.83 5.94
N SER A 403 -5.67 -0.29 6.00
CA SER A 403 -4.87 -0.82 4.91
C SER A 403 -5.81 -0.94 3.73
N ILE A 404 -5.63 -0.06 2.75
CA ILE A 404 -6.25 -0.23 1.45
C ILE A 404 -5.66 -1.53 0.92
N GLY A 405 -6.44 -2.61 1.02
CA GLY A 405 -6.06 -3.93 0.54
C GLY A 405 -5.86 -3.83 -0.96
N PHE A 406 -4.59 -3.76 -1.39
CA PHE A 406 -4.23 -3.93 -2.78
C PHE A 406 -4.63 -5.35 -3.21
N LEU A 407 -5.76 -5.44 -3.91
CA LEU A 407 -6.31 -6.69 -4.42
C LEU A 407 -5.45 -7.24 -5.56
N GLY A 408 -4.59 -8.20 -5.23
CA GLY A 408 -4.03 -9.16 -6.17
C GLY A 408 -5.12 -10.11 -6.66
N LEU A 409 -5.36 -10.12 -7.98
CA LEU A 409 -6.25 -11.04 -8.68
C LEU A 409 -5.65 -12.45 -8.71
N ALA A 410 -6.46 -13.45 -8.35
CA ALA A 410 -6.31 -14.81 -8.89
C ALA A 410 -7.72 -15.37 -9.16
N LEU A 411 -8.13 -15.31 -10.42
CA LEU A 411 -9.28 -16.05 -10.93
C LEU A 411 -8.77 -17.41 -11.42
N ALA A 412 -9.10 -18.48 -10.71
CA ALA A 412 -8.99 -19.84 -11.21
C ALA A 412 -10.29 -20.58 -10.93
N GLY A 413 -11.08 -20.77 -11.99
CA GLY A 413 -12.20 -21.69 -11.97
C GLY A 413 -11.70 -23.13 -11.98
N LEU A 414 -12.35 -23.99 -11.19
CA LEU A 414 -12.40 -25.41 -11.47
C LEU A 414 -13.79 -25.92 -11.11
N LEU A 415 -14.57 -26.17 -12.16
CA LEU A 415 -15.68 -27.09 -12.19
C LEU A 415 -15.20 -28.47 -11.73
N GLY A 416 -15.92 -29.11 -10.81
CA GLY A 416 -15.64 -30.48 -10.39
C GLY A 416 -16.69 -30.95 -9.40
N GLY A 417 -17.81 -31.44 -9.94
CA GLY A 417 -18.91 -31.97 -9.15
C GLY A 417 -18.55 -33.26 -8.42
N LEU A 418 -19.19 -33.48 -7.27
CA LEU A 418 -19.44 -34.80 -6.73
C LEU A 418 -20.82 -34.77 -6.03
N GLY A 419 -21.86 -34.99 -6.84
CA GLY A 419 -23.22 -35.20 -6.34
C GLY A 419 -23.33 -36.57 -5.70
N LEU A 420 -23.70 -36.60 -4.43
CA LEU A 420 -24.13 -37.80 -3.73
C LEU A 420 -25.37 -38.37 -4.42
N LYS A 421 -25.30 -39.65 -4.77
CA LYS A 421 -26.43 -40.48 -5.15
C LYS A 421 -27.30 -40.69 -3.92
N ASN A 422 -28.55 -40.24 -3.94
CA ASN A 422 -29.60 -40.80 -3.10
C ASN A 422 -30.65 -41.45 -3.99
N LYS A 423 -30.70 -42.78 -3.88
CA LYS A 423 -31.69 -43.69 -4.44
C LYS A 423 -32.88 -43.73 -3.47
N LYS A 424 -34.11 -43.58 -4.00
CA LYS A 424 -35.39 -44.10 -3.48
C LYS A 424 -36.38 -43.98 -4.64
N GLU A 425 -36.56 -45.03 -5.45
CA GLU A 425 -37.51 -46.14 -5.29
C GLU A 425 -38.97 -45.67 -5.15
N GLU A 426 -39.76 -46.10 -6.14
CA GLU A 426 -41.22 -45.98 -6.29
C GLU A 426 -41.96 -46.48 -5.05
N ASN A 427 -42.95 -45.69 -4.62
CA ASN A 427 -44.38 -46.07 -4.61
C ASN A 427 -45.22 -44.88 -4.17
#